data_AF-A0A388LS06-F1
#
_entry.id   AF-A0A388LS06-F1
#
_cell.length_a   1.000
_cell.length_b   1.000
_cell.length_c   1.000
_cell.angle_alpha   90.00
_cell.angle_beta   90.00
_cell.angle_gamma   90.00
#
_symmetry.space_group_name_H-M   'P 1'
#
loop_
_entity.id
_entity.type
_entity.pdbx_description
1 polymer ?
#
loop_
_entity_poly.entity_id
_entity_poly.type
_entity_poly.pdbx_seq_one_letter_code
_entity_poly.pdbx_strand_id
1 'polypeptide(L)'
;MREAARGARLEARMVRLLTQHTTPSNKNEEVIGKKKSPKTKARMLREIRSYLMESDDDSEEVKEEAAIEKRKGKRKIVEEGRISKSLKKGYYGNPVRVDDDDEDEVRTPPPMKKESEGGTGGTEMLDFAIEMHWRLLEKKVPELRKLCSQEVLNSMEHRPNVLRELRRNPGKINGMYRRDSRELVALYRTCALFGNKKVRNQLKTSITKVVRVRFGVEIMRRPCVKVPFSPHIRLGEVRRMAAGVVEKSVTDPYLHWFIAVKVRTVTKNRRPVGGVIHKGHNHWTFAEMEQARCCCNVPGVPVTNGDIKVRIDQVPGLPSSVVNSMNVTSGFAVLPMGVLEDCIREGVGAWTKEGPVRIEGSELCECYQKGRIDQSKAMSVTEVQDVMRPYRELVAMPIDRNPGLMLLLCPQLYNKACRDAFNRNPSFSLVKQREEIVLRKMKGEFDRRGLSRIASGRPVGRSARHMFCRRTKI
;
A
#
# COMPACT_ATOMS: atom_id res chain seq x y z
N MET A 1 46.31 8.69 -15.74
CA MET A 1 45.32 7.94 -16.56
C MET A 1 43.86 8.06 -16.10
N ARG A 2 43.51 7.99 -14.81
CA ARG A 2 42.08 8.07 -14.38
C ARG A 2 41.43 9.47 -14.54
N GLU A 3 42.20 10.55 -14.49
CA GLU A 3 41.67 11.91 -14.70
C GLU A 3 41.45 12.26 -16.16
N ALA A 4 42.33 11.84 -17.07
CA ALA A 4 42.13 11.99 -18.52
C ALA A 4 40.83 11.32 -19.00
N ALA A 5 40.49 10.15 -18.44
CA ALA A 5 39.24 9.45 -18.74
C ALA A 5 37.99 10.17 -18.18
N ARG A 6 38.13 11.01 -17.15
CA ARG A 6 37.03 11.85 -16.64
C ARG A 6 36.85 13.11 -17.49
N GLY A 7 37.94 13.72 -17.94
CA GLY A 7 37.94 14.86 -18.87
C GLY A 7 37.21 14.53 -20.18
N ALA A 8 37.62 13.45 -20.85
CA ALA A 8 37.01 13.02 -22.12
C ALA A 8 35.51 12.69 -22.01
N ARG A 9 35.05 12.23 -20.84
CA ARG A 9 33.62 11.97 -20.59
C ARG A 9 32.80 13.24 -20.39
N LEU A 10 33.40 14.28 -19.83
CA LEU A 10 32.73 15.57 -19.64
C LEU A 10 32.60 16.30 -20.98
N GLU A 11 33.67 16.28 -21.77
CA GLU A 11 33.75 16.92 -23.09
C GLU A 11 32.76 16.29 -24.08
N ALA A 12 32.71 14.95 -24.16
CA ALA A 12 31.73 14.23 -24.97
C ALA A 12 30.26 14.49 -24.54
N ARG A 13 30.05 14.89 -23.27
CA ARG A 13 28.73 15.22 -22.74
C ARG A 13 28.31 16.64 -23.10
N MET A 14 29.26 17.59 -23.13
CA MET A 14 29.01 18.95 -23.58
C MET A 14 28.74 19.02 -25.09
N VAL A 15 29.52 18.31 -25.91
CA VAL A 15 29.31 18.26 -27.37
C VAL A 15 27.90 17.75 -27.70
N ARG A 16 27.42 16.71 -26.99
CA ARG A 16 26.05 16.19 -27.15
C ARG A 16 24.95 17.16 -26.74
N LEU A 17 25.21 18.02 -25.76
CA LEU A 17 24.22 19.03 -25.35
C LEU A 17 24.12 20.14 -26.39
N LEU A 18 25.24 20.55 -26.97
CA LEU A 18 25.26 21.60 -28.00
C LEU A 18 24.64 21.14 -29.33
N THR A 19 24.74 19.85 -29.69
CA THR A 19 24.07 19.31 -30.89
C THR A 19 22.55 19.15 -30.74
N GLN A 20 22.02 19.21 -29.51
CA GLN A 20 20.58 19.06 -29.27
C GLN A 20 19.79 20.38 -29.42
N HIS A 21 20.48 21.52 -29.49
CA HIS A 21 19.85 22.84 -29.52
C HIS A 21 19.77 23.48 -30.92
N THR A 22 20.21 22.80 -31.98
CA THR A 22 20.32 23.40 -33.33
C THR A 22 19.27 22.94 -34.35
N THR A 23 18.25 22.15 -33.99
CA THR A 23 17.22 21.73 -34.96
C THR A 23 15.96 22.61 -34.91
N PRO A 24 15.58 23.28 -36.02
CA PRO A 24 14.39 24.12 -36.08
C PRO A 24 13.11 23.27 -36.22
N SER A 25 12.09 23.64 -35.44
CA SER A 25 10.79 22.98 -35.39
C SER A 25 9.83 23.58 -36.42
N ASN A 26 9.39 22.77 -37.39
CA ASN A 26 8.34 23.14 -38.34
C ASN A 26 7.16 22.14 -38.27
N LYS A 27 6.00 22.65 -38.69
CA LYS A 27 4.63 22.35 -38.22
C LYS A 27 3.96 21.05 -38.72
N ASN A 28 2.90 20.71 -37.97
CA ASN A 28 1.56 20.24 -38.38
C ASN A 28 1.24 18.75 -38.68
N GLU A 29 -0.01 18.45 -38.28
CA GLU A 29 -1.00 17.48 -38.77
C GLU A 29 -1.25 16.13 -38.05
N GLU A 30 -2.56 15.94 -37.81
CA GLU A 30 -3.27 14.84 -37.15
C GLU A 30 -3.37 13.60 -38.05
N VAL A 31 -3.23 12.38 -37.53
CA VAL A 31 -4.06 11.21 -37.95
C VAL A 31 -4.17 10.16 -36.82
N ILE A 32 -5.41 9.68 -36.70
CA ILE A 32 -6.00 8.54 -35.98
C ILE A 32 -5.12 7.26 -35.92
N GLY A 33 -4.84 6.77 -34.70
CA GLY A 33 -4.06 5.55 -34.47
C GLY A 33 -4.87 4.36 -33.92
N LYS A 34 -5.03 3.31 -34.73
CA LYS A 34 -5.64 2.01 -34.36
C LYS A 34 -4.70 1.20 -33.44
N LYS A 35 -5.25 0.68 -32.33
CA LYS A 35 -4.54 -0.11 -31.31
C LYS A 35 -4.19 -1.51 -31.84
N LYS A 36 -2.90 -1.89 -31.85
CA LYS A 36 -2.44 -3.27 -32.10
C LYS A 36 -2.14 -4.00 -30.80
N SER A 37 -2.57 -5.27 -30.77
CA SER A 37 -2.46 -6.23 -29.65
C SER A 37 -1.01 -6.46 -29.18
N PRO A 38 -0.77 -6.69 -27.87
CA PRO A 38 0.56 -6.96 -27.31
C PRO A 38 1.24 -8.19 -27.95
N LYS A 39 2.56 -8.07 -28.19
CA LYS A 39 3.51 -9.12 -28.63
C LYS A 39 3.42 -10.43 -27.84
N THR A 40 2.79 -10.42 -26.68
CA THR A 40 2.49 -11.59 -25.84
C THR A 40 1.51 -12.55 -26.51
N LYS A 41 0.53 -12.05 -27.29
CA LYS A 41 -0.47 -12.90 -27.96
C LYS A 41 0.17 -13.72 -29.10
N ALA A 42 1.08 -13.12 -29.87
CA ALA A 42 1.79 -13.82 -30.95
C ALA A 42 2.85 -14.83 -30.44
N ARG A 43 3.30 -14.69 -29.20
CA ARG A 43 4.18 -15.67 -28.54
C ARG A 43 3.37 -16.83 -27.97
N MET A 44 2.25 -16.52 -27.30
CA MET A 44 1.30 -17.51 -26.81
C MET A 44 0.73 -18.38 -27.93
N LEU A 45 0.39 -17.79 -29.08
CA LEU A 45 -0.10 -18.55 -30.25
C LEU A 45 0.98 -19.44 -30.91
N ARG A 46 2.28 -19.14 -30.72
CA ARG A 46 3.36 -20.02 -31.16
C ARG A 46 3.56 -21.19 -30.20
N GLU A 47 3.42 -20.97 -28.89
CA GLU A 47 3.43 -22.05 -27.89
C GLU A 47 2.24 -22.99 -28.07
N ILE A 48 1.02 -22.47 -28.27
CA ILE A 48 -0.17 -23.31 -28.51
C ILE A 48 0.02 -24.19 -29.75
N ARG A 49 0.64 -23.68 -30.82
CA ARG A 49 0.94 -24.47 -32.02
C ARG A 49 2.03 -25.52 -31.82
N SER A 50 2.97 -25.29 -30.89
CA SER A 50 3.96 -26.31 -30.51
C SER A 50 3.31 -27.43 -29.70
N TYR A 51 2.39 -27.12 -28.78
CA TYR A 51 1.63 -28.13 -28.04
C TYR A 51 0.73 -29.01 -28.91
N LEU A 52 0.19 -28.47 -30.01
CA LEU A 52 -0.65 -29.24 -30.94
C LEU A 52 0.14 -30.09 -31.94
N MET A 53 1.44 -29.83 -32.14
CA MET A 53 2.29 -30.69 -32.99
C MET A 53 3.07 -31.75 -32.19
N GLU A 54 3.08 -31.66 -30.86
CA GLU A 54 3.75 -32.62 -29.96
C GLU A 54 2.75 -33.55 -29.24
N SER A 55 1.44 -33.40 -29.46
CA SER A 55 0.45 -34.37 -28.98
C SER A 55 0.14 -35.40 -30.07
N ASP A 56 0.84 -36.52 -30.05
CA ASP A 56 0.50 -37.76 -30.77
C ASP A 56 -0.70 -38.46 -30.08
N ASP A 57 -1.76 -37.71 -29.81
CA ASP A 57 -3.02 -38.26 -29.28
C ASP A 57 -4.03 -38.27 -30.43
N ASP A 58 -4.09 -39.41 -31.12
CA ASP A 58 -4.96 -39.69 -32.27
C ASP A 58 -6.43 -39.79 -31.84
N SER A 59 -7.02 -38.67 -31.44
CA SER A 59 -8.47 -38.49 -31.43
C SER A 59 -8.91 -37.92 -32.79
N GLU A 60 -9.40 -38.79 -33.66
CA GLU A 60 -10.03 -38.48 -34.97
C GLU A 60 -11.10 -37.37 -34.86
N GLU A 61 -11.72 -37.19 -33.69
CA GLU A 61 -12.83 -36.26 -33.46
C GLU A 61 -12.40 -34.77 -33.51
N VAL A 62 -11.12 -34.46 -33.26
CA VAL A 62 -10.60 -33.08 -33.27
C VAL A 62 -10.12 -32.63 -34.67
N LYS A 63 -9.87 -33.59 -35.58
CA LYS A 63 -9.40 -33.29 -36.94
C LYS A 63 -10.52 -32.70 -37.82
N GLU A 64 -11.78 -33.02 -37.54
CA GLU A 64 -12.92 -32.56 -38.35
C GLU A 64 -13.34 -31.11 -38.01
N GLU A 65 -13.28 -30.68 -36.76
CA GLU A 65 -13.58 -29.28 -36.39
C GLU A 65 -12.50 -28.28 -36.86
N ALA A 66 -11.23 -28.69 -36.93
CA ALA A 66 -10.13 -27.84 -37.36
C ALA A 66 -10.08 -27.58 -38.89
N ALA A 67 -10.90 -28.28 -39.68
CA ALA A 67 -10.99 -28.09 -41.13
C ALA A 67 -11.87 -26.88 -41.52
N ILE A 68 -12.84 -26.51 -40.69
CA ILE A 68 -13.83 -25.46 -41.01
C ILE A 68 -13.25 -24.05 -40.78
N GLU A 69 -12.24 -23.89 -39.93
CA GLU A 69 -11.62 -22.57 -39.64
C GLU A 69 -10.51 -22.16 -40.64
N LYS A 70 -10.09 -23.04 -41.56
CA LYS A 70 -8.97 -22.79 -42.50
C LYS A 70 -9.30 -21.87 -43.70
N ARG A 71 -10.53 -21.38 -43.86
CA ARG A 71 -10.95 -20.60 -45.05
C ARG A 71 -11.03 -19.08 -44.92
N LYS A 72 -10.47 -18.44 -43.88
CA LYS A 72 -10.45 -16.96 -43.81
C LYS A 72 -9.04 -16.36 -43.70
N GLY A 73 -8.44 -16.13 -44.87
CA GLY A 73 -7.82 -14.83 -45.20
C GLY A 73 -6.39 -14.53 -44.71
N LYS A 74 -5.39 -14.87 -45.54
CA LYS A 74 -4.03 -14.31 -45.54
C LYS A 74 -3.98 -13.07 -46.45
N ARG A 75 -3.56 -11.91 -45.94
CA ARG A 75 -2.83 -10.89 -46.72
C ARG A 75 -1.63 -10.41 -45.91
N LYS A 76 -0.43 -10.70 -46.43
CA LYS A 76 0.89 -10.31 -45.90
C LYS A 76 1.23 -8.91 -46.42
N ILE A 77 1.63 -8.00 -45.54
CA ILE A 77 2.48 -6.84 -45.87
C ILE A 77 3.63 -6.83 -44.84
N VAL A 78 4.84 -6.71 -45.36
CA VAL A 78 6.14 -6.75 -44.70
C VAL A 78 6.61 -5.31 -44.51
N GLU A 79 7.02 -4.90 -43.31
CA GLU A 79 8.03 -3.85 -43.15
C GLU A 79 8.63 -3.78 -41.74
N GLU A 80 9.94 -3.49 -41.71
CA GLU A 80 10.85 -3.42 -40.57
C GLU A 80 10.80 -2.07 -39.85
N GLY A 81 11.16 -2.04 -38.56
CA GLY A 81 11.38 -0.76 -37.86
C GLY A 81 11.60 -0.90 -36.35
N ARG A 82 12.81 -0.56 -35.90
CA ARG A 82 13.27 -0.52 -34.49
C ARG A 82 12.65 0.68 -33.74
N ILE A 83 12.35 0.51 -32.44
CA ILE A 83 11.77 1.56 -31.56
C ILE A 83 12.64 1.80 -30.32
N SER A 84 12.94 3.08 -30.09
CA SER A 84 13.61 3.69 -28.93
C SER A 84 12.61 4.02 -27.82
N LYS A 85 13.06 3.99 -26.56
CA LYS A 85 12.29 4.28 -25.34
C LYS A 85 12.33 5.78 -24.99
N SER A 86 11.20 6.40 -24.67
CA SER A 86 11.13 7.70 -24.00
C SER A 86 10.28 7.61 -22.73
N LEU A 87 10.85 8.09 -21.61
CA LEU A 87 10.20 8.28 -20.31
C LEU A 87 10.10 9.78 -20.06
N LYS A 88 8.89 10.25 -19.72
CA LYS A 88 8.57 11.65 -19.41
C LYS A 88 9.12 12.05 -18.03
N LYS A 89 9.77 13.21 -17.98
CA LYS A 89 10.27 13.95 -16.82
C LYS A 89 9.55 15.31 -16.81
N GLY A 90 8.94 15.70 -15.69
CA GLY A 90 8.52 17.08 -15.38
C GLY A 90 8.94 17.37 -13.94
N TYR A 91 9.92 18.24 -13.70
CA TYR A 91 9.90 19.71 -13.59
C TYR A 91 9.38 20.23 -12.24
N TYR A 92 10.32 20.83 -11.51
CA TYR A 92 10.20 21.56 -10.25
C TYR A 92 10.12 23.06 -10.56
N GLY A 93 9.49 23.84 -9.66
CA GLY A 93 9.75 25.27 -9.52
C GLY A 93 8.59 26.06 -8.92
N ASN A 94 8.61 26.30 -7.59
CA ASN A 94 8.83 27.65 -7.01
C ASN A 94 8.64 27.67 -5.49
N PRO A 95 9.31 28.62 -4.78
CA PRO A 95 9.48 28.62 -3.33
C PRO A 95 8.32 29.34 -2.62
N VAL A 96 7.92 28.82 -1.46
CA VAL A 96 6.88 29.38 -0.61
C VAL A 96 7.54 30.13 0.55
N ARG A 97 7.15 31.40 0.73
CA ARG A 97 7.41 32.25 1.90
C ARG A 97 6.68 31.68 3.12
N VAL A 98 7.36 31.64 4.25
CA VAL A 98 6.79 31.28 5.56
C VAL A 98 6.88 32.53 6.41
N ASP A 99 5.71 33.04 6.80
CA ASP A 99 5.54 33.96 7.93
C ASP A 99 5.04 33.09 9.09
N ASP A 100 5.81 33.03 10.18
CA ASP A 100 5.43 32.40 11.45
C ASP A 100 5.79 33.40 12.58
N ASP A 101 4.76 33.92 13.25
CA ASP A 101 4.71 34.53 14.60
C ASP A 101 3.59 33.73 15.31
N ASP A 102 3.57 33.28 16.57
CA ASP A 102 4.34 33.43 17.82
C ASP A 102 4.05 32.14 18.65
N GLU A 103 5.03 31.48 19.29
CA GLU A 103 5.63 31.65 20.64
C GLU A 103 4.85 31.06 21.84
N ASP A 104 5.55 30.18 22.59
CA ASP A 104 5.53 30.09 24.05
C ASP A 104 6.89 29.58 24.57
N GLU A 105 7.73 30.56 24.93
CA GLU A 105 8.59 30.68 26.13
C GLU A 105 9.59 29.57 26.56
N VAL A 106 10.89 29.85 26.34
CA VAL A 106 11.92 29.76 27.38
C VAL A 106 12.70 31.09 27.40
N ARG A 107 12.61 31.80 28.52
CA ARG A 107 13.00 33.19 28.76
C ARG A 107 14.48 33.53 28.50
N THR A 108 14.67 34.64 27.80
CA THR A 108 15.88 35.49 27.78
C THR A 108 15.56 36.82 28.51
N PRO A 109 16.52 37.53 29.14
CA PRO A 109 16.25 38.69 30.01
C PRO A 109 15.57 39.87 29.29
N PRO A 110 14.88 40.77 30.03
CA PRO A 110 13.99 41.77 29.46
C PRO A 110 14.77 42.86 28.68
N PRO A 111 14.19 43.39 27.59
CA PRO A 111 14.82 44.45 26.82
C PRO A 111 14.65 45.79 27.55
N MET A 112 15.76 46.52 27.72
CA MET A 112 15.71 47.92 28.11
C MET A 112 15.09 48.72 26.96
N LYS A 113 14.00 49.45 27.26
CA LYS A 113 13.46 50.47 26.36
C LYS A 113 14.51 51.56 26.18
N LYS A 114 15.00 51.71 24.95
CA LYS A 114 15.76 52.90 24.54
C LYS A 114 15.06 53.51 23.33
N GLU A 115 14.58 54.71 23.56
CA GLU A 115 14.08 55.62 22.54
C GLU A 115 15.22 56.07 21.62
N SER A 116 14.80 56.54 20.44
CA SER A 116 15.53 57.33 19.44
C SER A 116 16.64 56.66 18.63
N GLU A 117 16.34 56.55 17.33
CA GLU A 117 17.18 56.95 16.19
C GLU A 117 18.49 56.19 15.91
N GLY A 118 18.48 55.46 14.79
CA GLY A 118 19.67 55.12 14.01
C GLY A 118 20.52 54.00 14.57
N GLY A 119 20.11 52.75 14.40
CA GLY A 119 20.90 51.60 14.86
C GLY A 119 20.85 50.41 13.89
N THR A 120 21.99 50.13 13.27
CA THR A 120 22.37 48.96 12.46
C THR A 120 22.34 47.64 13.24
N GLY A 121 21.23 47.31 13.92
CA GLY A 121 21.12 46.14 14.81
C GLY A 121 20.90 44.79 14.10
N GLY A 122 20.61 44.79 12.79
CA GLY A 122 20.44 43.56 12.01
C GLY A 122 21.76 42.90 11.58
N THR A 123 22.87 43.65 11.61
CA THR A 123 24.17 43.17 11.10
C THR A 123 24.87 42.27 12.11
N GLU A 124 24.80 42.59 13.41
CA GLU A 124 25.54 41.85 14.46
C GLU A 124 25.08 40.39 14.60
N MET A 125 23.78 40.11 14.44
CA MET A 125 23.27 38.74 14.50
C MET A 125 23.61 37.94 13.24
N LEU A 126 23.67 38.61 12.08
CA LEU A 126 24.11 38.00 10.83
C LEU A 126 25.62 37.70 10.89
N ASP A 127 26.41 38.62 11.43
CA ASP A 127 27.85 38.47 11.63
C ASP A 127 28.18 37.37 12.62
N PHE A 128 27.41 37.22 13.71
CA PHE A 128 27.55 36.09 14.64
C PHE A 128 27.23 34.75 13.98
N ALA A 129 26.16 34.68 13.16
CA ALA A 129 25.81 33.46 12.44
C ALA A 129 26.86 33.09 11.38
N ILE A 130 27.41 34.11 10.69
CA ILE A 130 28.51 33.96 9.73
C ILE A 130 29.77 33.51 10.47
N GLU A 131 30.14 34.14 11.58
CA GLU A 131 31.30 33.76 12.40
C GLU A 131 31.18 32.33 12.94
N MET A 132 30.00 31.94 13.43
CA MET A 132 29.74 30.55 13.85
C MET A 132 29.86 29.57 12.68
N HIS A 133 29.37 29.93 11.50
CA HIS A 133 29.52 29.11 10.30
C HIS A 133 31.00 28.99 9.89
N TRP A 134 31.76 30.08 9.93
CA TRP A 134 33.20 30.09 9.67
C TRP A 134 33.98 29.29 10.70
N ARG A 135 33.70 29.41 12.00
CA ARG A 135 34.31 28.57 13.05
C ARG A 135 34.01 27.08 12.86
N LEU A 136 32.83 26.74 12.34
CA LEU A 136 32.47 25.35 12.01
C LEU A 136 33.11 24.86 10.70
N LEU A 137 33.43 25.76 9.76
CA LEU A 137 34.15 25.46 8.51
C LEU A 137 35.68 25.41 8.70
N GLU A 138 36.24 26.27 9.57
CA GLU A 138 37.65 26.31 9.97
C GLU A 138 38.06 25.06 10.75
N LYS A 139 37.13 24.50 11.54
CA LYS A 139 37.24 23.12 11.98
C LYS A 139 37.17 22.23 10.75
N LYS A 140 38.36 21.89 10.21
CA LYS A 140 38.54 21.04 9.03
C LYS A 140 37.52 19.90 9.10
N VAL A 141 36.62 19.78 8.12
CA VAL A 141 35.72 18.63 7.95
C VAL A 141 36.44 17.28 8.22
N PRO A 142 37.73 17.10 7.87
CA PRO A 142 38.56 15.98 8.34
C PRO A 142 38.69 15.78 9.87
N GLU A 143 38.84 16.84 10.66
CA GLU A 143 38.99 16.79 12.13
C GLU A 143 37.66 16.53 12.83
N LEU A 144 36.56 17.14 12.37
CA LEU A 144 35.21 16.78 12.84
C LEU A 144 34.85 15.33 12.44
N ARG A 145 35.26 14.88 11.24
CA ARG A 145 35.17 13.47 10.88
C ARG A 145 36.07 12.61 11.75
N LYS A 146 37.28 13.03 12.12
CA LYS A 146 38.15 12.26 13.01
C LYS A 146 37.54 12.14 14.40
N LEU A 147 37.02 13.21 15.01
CA LEU A 147 36.37 13.16 16.32
C LEU A 147 35.09 12.31 16.30
N CYS A 148 34.20 12.53 15.32
CA CYS A 148 33.01 11.69 15.16
C CYS A 148 33.35 10.25 14.77
N SER A 149 34.44 10.01 14.06
CA SER A 149 34.83 8.64 13.68
C SER A 149 35.57 7.95 14.83
N GLN A 150 36.40 8.62 15.63
CA GLN A 150 37.19 7.95 16.67
C GLN A 150 36.28 7.37 17.78
N GLU A 151 35.31 8.15 18.27
CA GLU A 151 34.38 7.68 19.30
C GLU A 151 33.36 6.68 18.75
N VAL A 152 32.88 6.89 17.51
CA VAL A 152 31.94 5.96 16.89
C VAL A 152 32.64 4.66 16.50
N LEU A 153 33.86 4.69 15.96
CA LEU A 153 34.62 3.51 15.51
C LEU A 153 35.12 2.67 16.68
N ASN A 154 35.73 3.27 17.71
CA ASN A 154 36.22 2.49 18.88
C ASN A 154 35.07 1.74 19.57
N SER A 155 33.90 2.39 19.66
CA SER A 155 32.68 1.79 20.17
C SER A 155 32.09 0.74 19.20
N MET A 156 32.26 0.91 17.89
CA MET A 156 31.77 0.00 16.86
C MET A 156 32.59 -1.29 16.72
N GLU A 157 33.88 -1.30 17.03
CA GLU A 157 34.74 -2.48 16.83
C GLU A 157 34.55 -3.58 17.87
N HIS A 158 34.27 -3.22 19.12
CA HIS A 158 34.04 -4.20 20.19
C HIS A 158 32.71 -4.97 20.00
N ARG A 159 31.69 -4.32 19.43
CA ARG A 159 30.32 -4.89 19.30
C ARG A 159 30.24 -6.11 18.36
N PRO A 160 30.88 -6.14 17.17
CA PRO A 160 30.96 -7.33 16.33
C PRO A 160 31.60 -8.52 17.03
N ASN A 161 32.61 -8.29 17.89
CA ASN A 161 33.26 -9.37 18.64
C ASN A 161 32.27 -10.01 19.61
N VAL A 162 31.54 -9.19 20.38
CA VAL A 162 30.45 -9.66 21.26
C VAL A 162 29.41 -10.48 20.49
N LEU A 163 29.00 -10.03 19.30
CA LEU A 163 28.01 -10.74 18.48
C LEU A 163 28.56 -12.04 17.86
N ARG A 164 29.84 -12.06 17.46
CA ARG A 164 30.51 -13.28 17.01
C ARG A 164 30.63 -14.29 18.14
N GLU A 165 30.89 -13.82 19.35
CA GLU A 165 30.96 -14.64 20.54
C GLU A 165 29.60 -15.19 20.94
N LEU A 166 28.55 -14.37 20.96
CA LEU A 166 27.17 -14.82 21.20
C LEU A 166 26.74 -15.89 20.19
N ARG A 167 27.19 -15.77 18.93
CA ARG A 167 26.92 -16.77 17.89
C ARG A 167 27.65 -18.09 18.16
N ARG A 168 28.91 -18.03 18.60
CA ARG A 168 29.73 -19.21 18.92
C ARG A 168 29.21 -19.90 20.18
N ASN A 169 28.84 -19.12 21.19
CA ASN A 169 28.46 -19.57 22.52
C ASN A 169 27.09 -18.98 22.92
N PRO A 170 25.97 -19.61 22.53
CA PRO A 170 24.63 -19.12 22.87
C PRO A 170 24.39 -18.91 24.37
N GLY A 171 25.08 -19.67 25.23
CA GLY A 171 25.02 -19.51 26.70
C GLY A 171 25.48 -18.14 27.21
N LYS A 172 26.26 -17.37 26.43
CA LYS A 172 26.64 -16.00 26.78
C LYS A 172 25.49 -14.99 26.65
N ILE A 173 24.29 -15.43 26.26
CA ILE A 173 23.09 -14.58 26.27
C ILE A 173 22.79 -14.03 27.66
N ASN A 174 23.17 -14.74 28.73
CA ASN A 174 22.99 -14.28 30.12
C ASN A 174 23.73 -12.96 30.38
N GLY A 175 24.89 -12.74 29.75
CA GLY A 175 25.62 -11.48 29.82
C GLY A 175 24.85 -10.32 29.19
N MET A 176 23.94 -10.57 28.24
CA MET A 176 23.12 -9.54 27.61
C MET A 176 22.03 -8.99 28.53
N TYR A 177 21.51 -9.80 29.46
CA TYR A 177 20.50 -9.35 30.41
C TYR A 177 21.03 -8.28 31.37
N ARG A 178 22.35 -8.22 31.54
CA ARG A 178 23.02 -7.20 32.38
C ARG A 178 23.27 -5.88 31.64
N ARG A 179 23.17 -5.86 30.29
CA ARG A 179 23.49 -4.69 29.45
C ARG A 179 22.31 -3.75 29.32
N ASP A 180 22.53 -2.45 29.49
CA ASP A 180 21.50 -1.42 29.35
C ASP A 180 20.83 -1.40 27.95
N SER A 181 19.74 -0.65 27.84
CA SER A 181 18.98 -0.51 26.60
C SER A 181 19.79 0.10 25.47
N ARG A 182 20.64 1.08 25.76
CA ARG A 182 21.54 1.74 24.80
C ARG A 182 22.49 0.73 24.14
N GLU A 183 23.14 -0.10 24.93
CA GLU A 183 24.03 -1.16 24.47
C GLU A 183 23.29 -2.22 23.65
N LEU A 184 22.12 -2.66 24.09
CA LEU A 184 21.33 -3.66 23.37
C LEU A 184 20.85 -3.12 22.01
N VAL A 185 20.42 -1.86 21.95
CA VAL A 185 20.09 -1.18 20.69
C VAL A 185 21.31 -1.06 19.79
N ALA A 186 22.48 -0.71 20.35
CA ALA A 186 23.71 -0.63 19.59
C ALA A 186 24.10 -1.99 19.00
N LEU A 187 24.08 -3.08 19.80
CA LEU A 187 24.29 -4.45 19.34
C LEU A 187 23.28 -4.85 18.25
N TYR A 188 22.00 -4.49 18.42
CA TYR A 188 20.96 -4.75 17.43
C TYR A 188 21.25 -4.06 16.08
N ARG A 189 21.73 -2.81 16.11
CA ARG A 189 22.17 -2.06 14.91
C ARG A 189 23.40 -2.72 14.28
N THR A 190 24.40 -3.09 15.07
CA THR A 190 25.62 -3.78 14.62
C THR A 190 25.33 -5.11 13.92
N CYS A 191 24.23 -5.80 14.24
CA CYS A 191 23.81 -7.00 13.51
C CYS A 191 23.67 -6.77 11.99
N ALA A 192 23.39 -5.53 11.55
CA ALA A 192 23.28 -5.19 10.12
C ALA A 192 24.60 -5.38 9.36
N LEU A 193 25.75 -5.30 10.05
CA LEU A 193 27.09 -5.46 9.46
C LEU A 193 27.40 -6.91 9.06
N PHE A 194 26.61 -7.88 9.52
CA PHE A 194 26.78 -9.28 9.12
C PHE A 194 26.20 -9.52 7.73
N GLY A 195 27.04 -9.98 6.80
CA GLY A 195 26.63 -10.28 5.42
C GLY A 195 25.66 -11.46 5.30
N ASN A 196 25.80 -12.47 6.15
CA ASN A 196 24.92 -13.64 6.15
C ASN A 196 23.54 -13.32 6.77
N LYS A 197 22.47 -13.43 5.97
CA LYS A 197 21.09 -13.14 6.37
C LYS A 197 20.60 -14.03 7.52
N LYS A 198 20.94 -15.32 7.53
CA LYS A 198 20.52 -16.28 8.59
C LYS A 198 21.16 -15.88 9.92
N VAL A 199 22.46 -15.60 9.92
CA VAL A 199 23.20 -15.16 11.11
C VAL A 199 22.64 -13.85 11.65
N ARG A 200 22.44 -12.84 10.78
CA ARG A 200 21.88 -11.55 11.16
C ARG A 200 20.49 -11.69 11.80
N ASN A 201 19.62 -12.52 11.22
CA ASN A 201 18.28 -12.74 11.76
C ASN A 201 18.32 -13.45 13.12
N GLN A 202 19.15 -14.50 13.26
CA GLN A 202 19.32 -15.21 14.52
C GLN A 202 19.78 -14.27 15.65
N LEU A 203 20.83 -13.48 15.40
CA LEU A 203 21.34 -12.51 16.39
C LEU A 203 20.27 -11.48 16.76
N LYS A 204 19.58 -10.89 15.76
CA LYS A 204 18.49 -9.94 16.02
C LYS A 204 17.39 -10.56 16.88
N THR A 205 16.97 -11.78 16.57
CA THR A 205 15.96 -12.50 17.36
C THR A 205 16.43 -12.72 18.80
N SER A 206 17.68 -13.13 19.03
CA SER A 206 18.23 -13.28 20.38
C SER A 206 18.22 -11.96 21.16
N ILE A 207 18.70 -10.87 20.55
CA ILE A 207 18.73 -9.55 21.20
C ILE A 207 17.31 -9.05 21.47
N THR A 208 16.39 -9.19 20.51
CA THR A 208 14.98 -8.79 20.70
C THR A 208 14.31 -9.57 21.81
N LYS A 209 14.62 -10.87 21.98
CA LYS A 209 14.13 -11.65 23.13
C LYS A 209 14.61 -11.06 24.46
N VAL A 210 15.90 -10.73 24.57
CA VAL A 210 16.46 -10.09 25.78
C VAL A 210 15.77 -8.76 26.05
N VAL A 211 15.64 -7.90 25.04
CA VAL A 211 14.96 -6.59 25.18
C VAL A 211 13.50 -6.75 25.58
N ARG A 212 12.78 -7.71 25.00
CA ARG A 212 11.38 -7.97 25.32
C ARG A 212 11.21 -8.49 26.76
N VAL A 213 12.10 -9.36 27.24
CA VAL A 213 12.04 -9.89 28.61
C VAL A 213 12.42 -8.80 29.62
N ARG A 214 13.48 -8.03 29.36
CA ARG A 214 13.98 -7.03 30.31
C ARG A 214 13.14 -5.75 30.35
N PHE A 215 12.69 -5.25 29.21
CA PHE A 215 12.01 -3.96 29.10
C PHE A 215 10.54 -4.08 28.67
N GLY A 216 10.03 -5.29 28.41
CA GLY A 216 8.64 -5.48 27.95
C GLY A 216 8.35 -5.03 26.50
N VAL A 217 9.37 -4.55 25.78
CA VAL A 217 9.25 -3.84 24.50
C VAL A 217 9.72 -4.68 23.30
N GLU A 218 8.97 -4.60 22.20
CA GLU A 218 9.27 -5.30 20.94
C GLU A 218 10.00 -4.37 19.96
N ILE A 219 11.33 -4.54 19.79
CA ILE A 219 12.15 -3.66 18.92
C ILE A 219 12.30 -4.15 17.47
N MET A 220 11.96 -5.40 17.17
CA MET A 220 12.15 -5.94 15.81
C MET A 220 11.05 -5.45 14.87
N ARG A 221 9.80 -5.40 15.36
CA ARG A 221 8.65 -4.89 14.62
C ARG A 221 8.82 -3.40 14.32
N ARG A 222 8.14 -2.94 13.27
CA ARG A 222 8.07 -1.52 12.90
C ARG A 222 6.62 -1.07 13.15
N PRO A 223 6.37 -0.01 13.92
CA PRO A 223 5.04 0.56 13.99
C PRO A 223 4.60 0.98 12.59
N CYS A 224 3.39 0.59 12.20
CA CYS A 224 2.88 0.81 10.86
C CYS A 224 1.44 1.28 10.92
N VAL A 225 1.25 2.60 10.83
CA VAL A 225 -0.05 3.24 10.82
C VAL A 225 -0.62 3.15 9.40
N LYS A 226 -1.76 2.48 9.25
CA LYS A 226 -2.43 2.27 7.96
C LYS A 226 -3.65 3.18 7.84
N VAL A 227 -3.45 4.35 7.22
CA VAL A 227 -4.49 5.37 7.09
C VAL A 227 -5.30 5.16 5.82
N PRO A 228 -6.64 5.25 5.83
CA PRO A 228 -7.43 5.35 4.61
C PRO A 228 -6.90 6.45 3.68
N PHE A 229 -6.92 6.22 2.36
CA PHE A 229 -6.55 7.28 1.44
C PHE A 229 -7.52 8.48 1.59
N SER A 230 -6.95 9.65 1.85
CA SER A 230 -7.62 10.94 1.79
C SER A 230 -6.61 11.96 1.27
N PRO A 231 -7.00 12.83 0.32
CA PRO A 231 -6.11 13.86 -0.22
C PRO A 231 -5.77 14.94 0.81
N HIS A 232 -6.54 15.05 1.90
CA HIS A 232 -6.36 16.05 2.95
C HIS A 232 -5.47 15.58 4.10
N ILE A 233 -5.07 14.31 4.14
CA ILE A 233 -4.24 13.80 5.24
C ILE A 233 -2.74 14.00 4.94
N ARG A 234 -2.06 14.70 5.84
CA ARG A 234 -0.60 14.86 5.84
C ARG A 234 0.05 13.67 6.52
N LEU A 235 0.50 12.68 5.73
CA LEU A 235 1.14 11.45 6.26
C LEU A 235 2.39 11.71 7.13
N GLY A 236 3.07 12.85 6.93
CA GLY A 236 4.20 13.27 7.75
C GLY A 236 3.77 13.62 9.18
N GLU A 237 2.67 14.36 9.33
CA GLU A 237 2.09 14.72 10.62
C GLU A 237 1.55 13.51 11.35
N VAL A 238 0.84 12.62 10.64
CA VAL A 238 0.39 11.34 11.21
C VAL A 238 1.58 10.50 11.71
N ARG A 239 2.72 10.54 11.00
CA ARG A 239 3.94 9.82 11.42
C ARG A 239 4.53 10.46 12.67
N ARG A 240 4.61 11.80 12.71
CA ARG A 240 5.13 12.54 13.87
C ARG A 240 4.29 12.26 15.11
N MET A 241 2.97 12.35 14.99
CA MET A 241 2.03 12.03 16.07
C MET A 241 2.17 10.59 16.54
N ALA A 242 2.19 9.62 15.62
CA ALA A 242 2.37 8.21 15.99
C ALA A 242 3.74 7.95 16.65
N ALA A 243 4.78 8.69 16.27
CA ALA A 243 6.07 8.66 16.95
C ALA A 243 5.97 9.24 18.37
N GLY A 244 5.31 10.39 18.55
CA GLY A 244 5.05 10.98 19.87
C GLY A 244 4.25 10.05 20.79
N VAL A 245 3.26 9.32 20.25
CA VAL A 245 2.54 8.29 21.02
C VAL A 245 3.48 7.18 21.49
N VAL A 246 4.40 6.71 20.63
CA VAL A 246 5.41 5.72 21.02
C VAL A 246 6.36 6.27 22.09
N GLU A 247 6.79 7.52 21.98
CA GLU A 247 7.66 8.20 22.94
C GLU A 247 7.01 8.31 24.32
N LYS A 248 5.72 8.70 24.37
CA LYS A 248 4.93 8.76 25.61
C LYS A 248 4.66 7.37 26.23
N SER A 249 4.65 6.30 25.42
CA SER A 249 4.25 4.95 25.88
C SER A 249 5.41 4.06 26.32
N VAL A 250 6.63 4.34 25.89
CA VAL A 250 7.79 3.51 26.17
C VAL A 250 8.68 4.25 27.16
N THR A 251 8.73 3.73 28.38
CA THR A 251 9.43 4.34 29.52
C THR A 251 10.93 4.50 29.29
N ASP A 252 11.56 3.54 28.62
CA ASP A 252 13.00 3.59 28.36
C ASP A 252 13.35 4.57 27.23
N PRO A 253 14.18 5.60 27.50
CA PRO A 253 14.43 6.70 26.56
C PRO A 253 15.14 6.26 25.27
N TYR A 254 16.04 5.28 25.35
CA TYR A 254 16.76 4.81 24.18
C TYR A 254 15.87 3.93 23.29
N LEU A 255 15.03 3.09 23.90
CA LEU A 255 14.09 2.24 23.18
C LEU A 255 13.00 3.06 22.51
N HIS A 256 12.42 4.05 23.20
CA HIS A 256 11.35 4.84 22.62
C HIS A 256 11.81 5.58 21.37
N TRP A 257 12.99 6.19 21.41
CA TRP A 257 13.53 6.97 20.30
C TRP A 257 13.89 6.05 19.13
N PHE A 258 14.48 4.89 19.46
CA PHE A 258 14.78 3.87 18.47
C PHE A 258 13.53 3.37 17.71
N ILE A 259 12.39 3.24 18.40
CA ILE A 259 11.13 2.76 17.81
C ILE A 259 10.41 3.89 17.07
N ALA A 260 10.35 5.08 17.65
CA ALA A 260 9.73 6.29 17.11
C ALA A 260 10.29 6.62 15.71
N VAL A 261 11.62 6.60 15.54
CA VAL A 261 12.28 6.81 14.24
C VAL A 261 11.84 5.78 13.19
N LYS A 262 11.48 4.57 13.62
CA LYS A 262 11.07 3.46 12.75
C LYS A 262 9.57 3.45 12.41
N VAL A 263 8.78 4.36 12.99
CA VAL A 263 7.35 4.49 12.68
C VAL A 263 7.18 4.74 11.18
N ARG A 264 6.25 4.01 10.58
CA ARG A 264 5.86 4.15 9.18
C ARG A 264 4.38 4.50 9.10
N THR A 265 4.06 5.43 8.22
CA THR A 265 2.71 5.69 7.75
C THR A 265 2.56 5.13 6.35
N VAL A 266 1.47 4.41 6.12
CA VAL A 266 1.12 3.89 4.78
C VAL A 266 -0.34 4.20 4.51
N THR A 267 -0.64 4.56 3.27
CA THR A 267 -2.01 4.71 2.82
C THR A 267 -2.58 3.35 2.44
N LYS A 268 -3.80 3.07 2.89
CA LYS A 268 -4.62 1.98 2.38
C LYS A 268 -4.96 2.31 0.92
N ASN A 269 -5.00 1.29 0.07
CA ASN A 269 -5.42 1.48 -1.32
C ASN A 269 -6.77 2.18 -1.39
N ARG A 270 -6.93 3.05 -2.39
CA ARG A 270 -8.24 3.65 -2.70
C ARG A 270 -9.26 2.54 -2.93
N ARG A 271 -10.46 2.73 -2.40
CA ARG A 271 -11.53 1.77 -2.60
C ARG A 271 -12.11 1.98 -4.00
N PRO A 272 -12.33 0.91 -4.77
CA PRO A 272 -13.17 1.01 -5.95
C PRO A 272 -14.60 1.32 -5.49
N VAL A 273 -15.41 1.91 -6.37
CA VAL A 273 -16.83 2.23 -6.14
C VAL A 273 -17.59 0.98 -5.70
N GLY A 274 -17.38 -0.14 -6.39
CA GLY A 274 -17.92 -1.44 -5.99
C GLY A 274 -17.47 -1.84 -4.59
N GLY A 275 -16.24 -1.53 -4.18
CA GLY A 275 -15.79 -1.77 -2.80
C GLY A 275 -16.47 -0.89 -1.76
N VAL A 276 -16.94 0.31 -2.13
CA VAL A 276 -17.72 1.19 -1.24
C VAL A 276 -19.16 0.70 -1.14
N ILE A 277 -19.76 0.42 -2.30
CA ILE A 277 -21.09 -0.13 -2.49
C ILE A 277 -21.17 -1.47 -1.76
N HIS A 278 -20.36 -2.46 -2.13
CA HIS A 278 -20.35 -3.80 -1.54
C HIS A 278 -19.97 -3.85 -0.06
N LYS A 279 -19.18 -2.90 0.48
CA LYS A 279 -18.93 -2.86 1.92
C LYS A 279 -20.22 -2.58 2.71
N GLY A 280 -21.19 -1.91 2.10
CA GLY A 280 -22.55 -1.76 2.60
C GLY A 280 -23.49 -2.92 2.23
N HIS A 281 -23.19 -3.70 1.17
CA HIS A 281 -24.12 -4.74 0.71
C HIS A 281 -23.97 -6.07 1.43
N ASN A 282 -24.95 -6.26 2.28
CA ASN A 282 -25.67 -7.45 2.69
C ASN A 282 -25.88 -8.62 1.70
N HIS A 283 -25.25 -8.76 0.53
CA HIS A 283 -25.61 -9.92 -0.34
C HIS A 283 -25.34 -11.26 0.36
N TRP A 284 -24.29 -11.32 1.21
CA TRP A 284 -24.11 -12.45 2.14
C TRP A 284 -25.20 -12.47 3.22
N THR A 285 -25.48 -11.34 3.86
CA THR A 285 -26.51 -11.22 4.89
C THR A 285 -27.90 -11.65 4.38
N PHE A 286 -28.32 -11.24 3.19
CA PHE A 286 -29.57 -11.65 2.54
C PHE A 286 -29.55 -13.09 2.05
N ALA A 287 -28.39 -13.61 1.64
CA ALA A 287 -28.26 -15.04 1.34
C ALA A 287 -28.39 -15.89 2.62
N GLU A 288 -28.05 -15.35 3.79
CA GLU A 288 -28.17 -16.00 5.10
C GLU A 288 -29.57 -15.82 5.73
N MET A 289 -30.34 -14.79 5.35
CA MET A 289 -31.68 -14.58 5.88
C MET A 289 -32.62 -15.76 5.59
N GLU A 290 -33.45 -16.10 6.59
CA GLU A 290 -34.50 -17.11 6.42
C GLU A 290 -35.66 -16.59 5.57
N GLN A 291 -35.98 -15.31 5.65
CA GLN A 291 -36.95 -14.69 4.76
C GLN A 291 -36.55 -13.24 4.55
N ALA A 292 -36.30 -12.89 3.29
CA ALA A 292 -36.08 -11.51 2.90
C ALA A 292 -37.43 -10.87 2.51
N ARG A 293 -37.69 -9.65 3.00
CA ARG A 293 -38.87 -8.87 2.63
C ARG A 293 -38.66 -8.21 1.28
N CYS A 294 -39.73 -8.03 0.52
CA CYS A 294 -39.70 -7.24 -0.71
C CYS A 294 -39.46 -5.76 -0.38
N CYS A 295 -38.52 -5.13 -1.10
CA CYS A 295 -38.20 -3.71 -0.98
C CYS A 295 -38.33 -2.99 -2.34
N CYS A 296 -39.24 -3.45 -3.20
CA CYS A 296 -39.38 -2.95 -4.58
C CYS A 296 -40.03 -1.57 -4.71
N ASN A 297 -40.28 -0.88 -3.61
CA ASN A 297 -40.86 0.46 -3.61
C ASN A 297 -39.77 1.55 -3.65
N VAL A 298 -38.83 1.44 -4.60
CA VAL A 298 -37.77 2.44 -4.80
C VAL A 298 -38.15 3.33 -5.98
N PRO A 299 -38.41 4.63 -5.77
CA PRO A 299 -38.81 5.54 -6.84
C PRO A 299 -37.80 5.59 -8.00
N GLY A 300 -38.30 5.59 -9.23
CA GLY A 300 -37.47 5.73 -10.44
C GLY A 300 -36.67 4.49 -10.85
N VAL A 301 -36.81 3.37 -10.13
CA VAL A 301 -36.12 2.12 -10.45
C VAL A 301 -37.03 1.21 -11.29
N PRO A 302 -36.58 0.74 -12.46
CA PRO A 302 -37.35 -0.22 -13.26
C PRO A 302 -37.67 -1.51 -12.50
N VAL A 303 -38.95 -1.89 -12.52
CA VAL A 303 -39.46 -3.13 -11.94
C VAL A 303 -39.80 -4.11 -13.07
N THR A 304 -39.37 -5.36 -12.96
CA THR A 304 -39.68 -6.44 -13.91
C THR A 304 -40.41 -7.55 -13.17
N ASN A 305 -41.63 -7.89 -13.59
CA ASN A 305 -42.48 -8.90 -12.94
C ASN A 305 -42.74 -8.65 -11.44
N GLY A 306 -42.90 -7.39 -11.05
CA GLY A 306 -43.12 -7.00 -9.65
C GLY A 306 -41.86 -6.92 -8.78
N ASP A 307 -40.69 -7.31 -9.32
CA ASP A 307 -39.42 -7.23 -8.60
C ASP A 307 -38.41 -6.28 -9.27
N ILE A 308 -37.63 -5.57 -8.46
CA ILE A 308 -36.47 -4.83 -8.97
C ILE A 308 -35.41 -5.84 -9.41
N LYS A 309 -35.06 -5.78 -10.70
CA LYS A 309 -33.93 -6.50 -11.32
C LYS A 309 -33.37 -5.64 -12.43
N VAL A 310 -32.44 -4.76 -12.07
CA VAL A 310 -31.95 -3.74 -13.02
C VAL A 310 -30.45 -3.60 -12.90
N ARG A 311 -29.77 -3.39 -14.02
CA ARG A 311 -28.35 -3.07 -14.01
C ARG A 311 -28.18 -1.63 -13.54
N ILE A 312 -27.13 -1.34 -12.78
CA ILE A 312 -26.92 0.00 -12.24
C ILE A 312 -26.78 1.07 -13.35
N ASP A 313 -26.28 0.71 -14.54
CA ASP A 313 -26.17 1.59 -15.70
C ASP A 313 -27.51 1.93 -16.36
N GLN A 314 -28.58 1.22 -15.99
CA GLN A 314 -29.94 1.45 -16.49
C GLN A 314 -30.80 2.28 -15.52
N VAL A 315 -30.28 2.61 -14.33
CA VAL A 315 -31.01 3.42 -13.36
C VAL A 315 -30.87 4.89 -13.73
N PRO A 316 -31.98 5.60 -14.03
CA PRO A 316 -31.93 6.99 -14.48
C PRO A 316 -31.38 7.90 -13.38
N GLY A 317 -30.59 8.90 -13.80
CA GLY A 317 -30.05 9.92 -12.90
C GLY A 317 -28.79 9.51 -12.11
N LEU A 318 -28.28 8.28 -12.27
CA LEU A 318 -27.02 7.91 -11.62
C LEU A 318 -25.79 8.54 -12.30
N PRO A 319 -24.85 9.12 -11.54
CA PRO A 319 -23.60 9.61 -12.09
C PRO A 319 -22.77 8.50 -12.74
N SER A 320 -22.15 8.80 -13.88
CA SER A 320 -21.29 7.85 -14.61
C SER A 320 -20.10 7.33 -13.79
N SER A 321 -19.66 8.10 -12.80
CA SER A 321 -18.65 7.72 -11.81
C SER A 321 -19.10 6.56 -10.91
N VAL A 322 -20.39 6.39 -10.64
CA VAL A 322 -20.94 5.32 -9.78
C VAL A 322 -21.29 4.06 -10.58
N VAL A 323 -21.66 4.25 -11.85
CA VAL A 323 -22.13 3.17 -12.72
C VAL A 323 -21.12 2.04 -12.91
N ASN A 324 -19.84 2.37 -13.05
CA ASN A 324 -18.78 1.36 -13.14
C ASN A 324 -18.17 1.10 -11.75
N SER A 325 -18.41 -0.07 -11.19
CA SER A 325 -17.89 -0.47 -9.87
C SER A 325 -16.36 -0.54 -9.79
N MET A 326 -15.65 -0.60 -10.91
CA MET A 326 -14.18 -0.56 -10.93
C MET A 326 -13.61 0.85 -10.89
N ASN A 327 -14.45 1.90 -11.00
CA ASN A 327 -14.00 3.27 -10.82
C ASN A 327 -13.40 3.44 -9.42
N VAL A 328 -12.34 4.24 -9.32
CA VAL A 328 -11.61 4.45 -8.06
C VAL A 328 -12.07 5.75 -7.43
N THR A 329 -12.52 5.71 -6.17
CA THR A 329 -12.94 6.92 -5.45
C THR A 329 -11.76 7.86 -5.20
N SER A 330 -12.02 9.16 -5.03
CA SER A 330 -11.00 10.12 -4.55
C SER A 330 -10.54 9.84 -3.12
N GLY A 331 -11.26 9.00 -2.37
CA GLY A 331 -10.97 8.67 -0.98
C GLY A 331 -12.01 9.27 -0.04
N PHE A 332 -11.66 9.42 1.23
CA PHE A 332 -12.50 10.18 2.16
C PHE A 332 -12.22 11.66 1.98
N ALA A 333 -13.27 12.45 1.71
CA ALA A 333 -13.17 13.92 1.67
C ALA A 333 -12.71 14.44 3.04
N VAL A 334 -13.44 14.07 4.10
CA VAL A 334 -12.99 14.30 5.48
C VAL A 334 -13.03 12.96 6.19
N LEU A 335 -11.86 12.52 6.68
CA LEU A 335 -11.82 11.36 7.55
C LEU A 335 -12.28 11.82 8.95
N PRO A 336 -13.25 11.15 9.59
CA PRO A 336 -13.60 11.49 10.97
C PRO A 336 -12.36 11.36 11.87
N MET A 337 -12.17 12.30 12.79
CA MET A 337 -10.98 12.33 13.67
C MET A 337 -10.78 11.00 14.42
N GLY A 338 -11.87 10.40 14.92
CA GLY A 338 -11.82 9.10 15.60
C GLY A 338 -11.28 7.97 14.72
N VAL A 339 -11.53 7.99 13.40
CA VAL A 339 -10.98 6.97 12.49
C VAL A 339 -9.47 7.13 12.33
N LEU A 340 -8.95 8.37 12.32
CA LEU A 340 -7.51 8.61 12.27
C LEU A 340 -6.84 8.20 13.58
N GLU A 341 -7.45 8.57 14.70
CA GLU A 341 -7.04 8.18 16.05
C GLU A 341 -6.94 6.65 16.19
N ASP A 342 -7.98 5.93 15.75
CA ASP A 342 -8.01 4.46 15.70
C ASP A 342 -6.89 3.89 14.83
N CYS A 343 -6.62 4.50 13.67
CA CYS A 343 -5.53 4.05 12.80
C CYS A 343 -4.16 4.19 13.48
N ILE A 344 -3.94 5.29 14.21
CA ILE A 344 -2.71 5.53 14.96
C ILE A 344 -2.60 4.50 16.09
N ARG A 345 -3.64 4.37 16.91
CA ARG A 345 -3.73 3.38 18.00
C ARG A 345 -3.48 1.97 17.51
N GLU A 346 -4.13 1.53 16.43
CA GLU A 346 -3.91 0.20 15.83
C GLU A 346 -2.45 0.04 15.38
N GLY A 347 -1.88 1.07 14.75
CA GLY A 347 -0.52 1.04 14.21
C GLY A 347 0.59 0.98 15.26
N VAL A 348 0.33 1.52 16.47
CA VAL A 348 1.27 1.58 17.60
C VAL A 348 0.86 0.69 18.77
N GLY A 349 -0.26 -0.03 18.68
CA GLY A 349 -0.86 -0.76 19.80
C GLY A 349 0.02 -1.85 20.44
N ALA A 350 1.03 -2.36 19.71
CA ALA A 350 1.99 -3.30 20.27
C ALA A 350 2.94 -2.67 21.32
N TRP A 351 2.97 -1.34 21.42
CA TRP A 351 3.84 -0.55 22.29
C TRP A 351 3.08 0.25 23.36
N THR A 352 1.75 0.25 23.36
CA THR A 352 0.89 1.00 24.30
C THR A 352 0.22 0.09 25.33
N LYS A 353 0.99 -0.77 26.03
CA LYS A 353 0.43 -1.80 26.91
C LYS A 353 -0.09 -1.25 28.24
N GLU A 354 0.44 -0.12 28.70
CA GLU A 354 0.16 0.45 30.02
C GLU A 354 -1.12 1.29 30.07
N GLY A 355 -1.84 1.39 28.95
CA GLY A 355 -3.12 2.08 28.88
C GLY A 355 -3.34 2.79 27.55
N PRO A 356 -4.58 3.24 27.30
CA PRO A 356 -4.88 4.04 26.12
C PRO A 356 -4.17 5.39 26.23
N VAL A 357 -3.24 5.66 25.32
CA VAL A 357 -2.71 7.02 25.15
C VAL A 357 -3.83 7.90 24.59
N ARG A 358 -4.13 8.97 25.31
CA ARG A 358 -5.04 10.02 24.84
C ARG A 358 -4.30 10.83 23.78
N ILE A 359 -4.87 10.88 22.58
CA ILE A 359 -4.42 11.75 21.51
C ILE A 359 -5.38 12.92 21.52
N GLU A 360 -4.88 14.14 21.60
CA GLU A 360 -5.75 15.30 21.65
C GLU A 360 -6.34 15.61 20.27
N GLY A 361 -7.61 16.03 20.25
CA GLY A 361 -8.28 16.39 19.00
C GLY A 361 -7.60 17.56 18.27
N SER A 362 -7.02 18.50 19.04
CA SER A 362 -6.22 19.62 18.55
C SER A 362 -4.98 19.14 17.78
N GLU A 363 -4.21 18.21 18.35
CA GLU A 363 -3.05 17.60 17.68
C GLU A 363 -3.51 16.89 16.38
N LEU A 364 -4.64 16.18 16.41
CA LEU A 364 -5.18 15.48 15.24
C LEU A 364 -5.55 16.43 14.10
N CYS A 365 -6.00 17.65 14.41
CA CYS A 365 -6.31 18.66 13.40
C CYS A 365 -5.09 19.04 12.55
N GLU A 366 -3.86 18.99 13.09
CA GLU A 366 -2.63 19.25 12.34
C GLU A 366 -2.36 18.20 11.24
N CYS A 367 -2.91 17.00 11.41
CA CYS A 367 -2.81 15.94 10.40
C CYS A 367 -3.64 16.25 9.15
N TYR A 368 -4.54 17.23 9.19
CA TYR A 368 -5.36 17.64 8.06
C TYR A 368 -4.80 18.90 7.39
N GLN A 369 -4.80 18.90 6.07
CA GLN A 369 -4.40 20.04 5.27
C GLN A 369 -5.52 21.09 5.28
N LYS A 370 -5.25 22.24 5.89
CA LYS A 370 -6.15 23.40 5.88
C LYS A 370 -6.24 24.00 4.47
N GLY A 371 -7.44 24.36 4.03
CA GLY A 371 -7.66 25.20 2.84
C GLY A 371 -7.44 24.56 1.45
N ARG A 372 -7.13 23.27 1.36
CA ARG A 372 -6.99 22.62 0.05
C ARG A 372 -8.36 22.17 -0.46
N ILE A 373 -8.83 22.78 -1.52
CA ILE A 373 -10.02 22.33 -2.25
C ILE A 373 -9.61 21.10 -3.09
N ASP A 374 -10.30 19.98 -2.92
CA ASP A 374 -10.07 18.80 -3.76
C ASP A 374 -10.59 19.08 -5.18
N GLN A 375 -9.68 19.10 -6.16
CA GLN A 375 -10.00 19.26 -7.58
C GLN A 375 -10.22 17.90 -8.28
N SER A 376 -10.29 16.81 -7.52
CA SER A 376 -10.54 15.48 -8.07
C SER A 376 -11.90 15.42 -8.77
N LYS A 377 -11.90 15.06 -10.06
CA LYS A 377 -13.13 14.70 -10.78
C LYS A 377 -13.78 13.39 -10.27
N ALA A 378 -13.02 12.57 -9.55
CA ALA A 378 -13.54 11.33 -8.97
C ALA A 378 -14.32 11.63 -7.69
N MET A 379 -15.48 10.97 -7.53
CA MET A 379 -16.29 11.06 -6.32
C MET A 379 -15.56 10.48 -5.10
N SER A 380 -15.78 11.11 -3.97
CA SER A 380 -15.40 10.64 -2.65
C SER A 380 -16.24 9.43 -2.21
N VAL A 381 -15.75 8.75 -1.19
CA VAL A 381 -16.47 7.61 -0.57
C VAL A 381 -17.84 8.05 -0.06
N THR A 382 -17.93 9.23 0.56
CA THR A 382 -19.18 9.76 1.12
C THR A 382 -20.19 10.09 0.01
N GLU A 383 -19.76 10.76 -1.06
CA GLU A 383 -20.64 11.06 -2.20
C GLU A 383 -21.17 9.78 -2.87
N VAL A 384 -20.33 8.74 -3.01
CA VAL A 384 -20.79 7.44 -3.53
C VAL A 384 -21.82 6.81 -2.59
N GLN A 385 -21.62 6.90 -1.27
CA GLN A 385 -22.58 6.40 -0.29
C GLN A 385 -23.91 7.18 -0.32
N ASP A 386 -23.85 8.50 -0.52
CA ASP A 386 -25.03 9.36 -0.58
C ASP A 386 -25.85 9.09 -1.82
N VAL A 387 -25.19 8.99 -2.99
CA VAL A 387 -25.85 8.59 -4.24
C VAL A 387 -26.48 7.20 -4.12
N MET A 388 -25.83 6.29 -3.39
CA MET A 388 -26.33 4.91 -3.24
C MET A 388 -27.30 4.71 -2.07
N ARG A 389 -27.54 5.74 -1.26
CA ARG A 389 -28.41 5.69 -0.08
C ARG A 389 -29.84 5.23 -0.40
N PRO A 390 -30.51 5.67 -1.48
CA PRO A 390 -31.86 5.22 -1.82
C PRO A 390 -31.94 3.72 -2.13
N TYR A 391 -30.82 3.10 -2.53
CA TYR A 391 -30.74 1.69 -2.92
C TYR A 391 -30.17 0.79 -1.83
N ARG A 392 -29.97 1.30 -0.61
CA ARG A 392 -29.34 0.55 0.50
C ARG A 392 -30.09 -0.72 0.90
N GLU A 393 -31.40 -0.75 0.66
CA GLU A 393 -32.28 -1.87 0.96
C GLU A 393 -32.30 -2.92 -0.15
N LEU A 394 -31.72 -2.61 -1.32
CA LEU A 394 -31.56 -3.55 -2.42
C LEU A 394 -30.25 -4.33 -2.29
N VAL A 395 -30.19 -5.49 -2.94
CA VAL A 395 -28.96 -6.25 -3.07
C VAL A 395 -28.17 -5.70 -4.26
N ALA A 396 -26.95 -5.20 -4.05
CA ALA A 396 -26.04 -4.93 -5.15
C ALA A 396 -24.97 -6.01 -5.28
N MET A 397 -24.91 -6.65 -6.44
CA MET A 397 -23.95 -7.72 -6.73
C MET A 397 -23.29 -7.51 -8.10
N PRO A 398 -22.03 -7.95 -8.29
CA PRO A 398 -21.40 -7.92 -9.60
C PRO A 398 -22.09 -8.91 -10.55
N ILE A 399 -22.11 -8.59 -11.84
CA ILE A 399 -22.61 -9.47 -12.90
C ILE A 399 -21.49 -10.41 -13.32
N ASP A 400 -21.67 -11.71 -13.04
CA ASP A 400 -20.74 -12.77 -13.37
C ASP A 400 -19.30 -12.48 -12.92
N ARG A 401 -18.33 -12.68 -13.81
CA ARG A 401 -16.90 -12.38 -13.61
C ARG A 401 -16.54 -10.96 -14.02
N ASN A 402 -17.51 -10.08 -14.23
CA ASN A 402 -17.28 -8.68 -14.56
C ASN A 402 -17.52 -7.77 -13.34
N PRO A 403 -16.48 -7.52 -12.54
CA PRO A 403 -16.61 -6.68 -11.34
C PRO A 403 -16.87 -5.21 -11.66
N GLY A 404 -16.91 -4.79 -12.93
CA GLY A 404 -17.26 -3.43 -13.35
C GLY A 404 -18.75 -3.20 -13.59
N LEU A 405 -19.53 -4.27 -13.74
CA LEU A 405 -20.98 -4.18 -13.92
C LEU A 405 -21.67 -4.67 -12.66
N MET A 406 -22.62 -3.88 -12.15
CA MET A 406 -23.42 -4.24 -10.99
C MET A 406 -24.90 -4.40 -11.33
N LEU A 407 -25.54 -5.31 -10.63
CA LEU A 407 -26.97 -5.57 -10.66
C LEU A 407 -27.57 -5.18 -9.31
N LEU A 408 -28.67 -4.42 -9.34
CA LEU A 408 -29.54 -4.18 -8.20
C LEU A 408 -30.71 -5.18 -8.23
N LEU A 409 -30.92 -5.87 -7.13
CA LEU A 409 -31.96 -6.89 -6.98
C LEU A 409 -32.82 -6.62 -5.76
N CYS A 410 -34.10 -6.98 -5.88
CA CYS A 410 -34.99 -7.19 -4.74
C CYS A 410 -34.40 -8.24 -3.79
N PRO A 411 -34.32 -7.97 -2.47
CA PRO A 411 -33.84 -8.95 -1.49
C PRO A 411 -34.60 -10.27 -1.50
N GLN A 412 -35.94 -10.23 -1.65
CA GLN A 412 -36.78 -11.41 -1.74
C GLN A 412 -36.44 -12.26 -2.97
N LEU A 413 -36.30 -11.62 -4.14
CA LEU A 413 -35.91 -12.28 -5.38
C LEU A 413 -34.52 -12.93 -5.26
N TYR A 414 -33.55 -12.20 -4.71
CA TYR A 414 -32.19 -12.70 -4.49
C TYR A 414 -32.16 -13.87 -3.51
N ASN A 415 -32.83 -13.76 -2.36
CA ASN A 415 -32.91 -14.84 -1.37
C ASN A 415 -33.55 -16.12 -1.95
N LYS A 416 -34.66 -15.97 -2.68
CA LYS A 416 -35.32 -17.07 -3.40
C LYS A 416 -34.36 -17.75 -4.38
N ALA A 417 -33.69 -16.97 -5.23
CA ALA A 417 -32.70 -17.48 -6.17
C ALA A 417 -31.55 -18.22 -5.46
N CYS A 418 -31.03 -17.69 -4.35
CA CYS A 418 -30.00 -18.37 -3.56
C CYS A 418 -30.48 -19.68 -2.92
N ARG A 419 -31.76 -19.77 -2.54
CA ARG A 419 -32.34 -21.00 -2.00
C ARG A 419 -32.55 -22.04 -3.09
N ASP A 420 -33.09 -21.62 -4.22
CA ASP A 420 -33.33 -22.51 -5.36
C ASP A 420 -32.01 -23.05 -5.91
N ALA A 421 -30.99 -22.19 -6.05
CA ALA A 421 -29.68 -22.59 -6.59
C ALA A 421 -28.85 -23.50 -5.66
N PHE A 422 -28.88 -23.26 -4.34
CA PHE A 422 -27.96 -23.92 -3.41
C PHE A 422 -28.62 -24.85 -2.38
N ASN A 423 -29.86 -24.55 -1.94
CA ASN A 423 -30.52 -25.34 -0.89
C ASN A 423 -31.51 -26.36 -1.43
N ARG A 424 -32.20 -26.03 -2.53
CA ARG A 424 -33.21 -26.89 -3.16
C ARG A 424 -32.69 -27.62 -4.40
N ASN A 425 -31.47 -27.33 -4.81
CA ASN A 425 -30.84 -28.02 -5.93
C ASN A 425 -30.43 -29.43 -5.49
N PRO A 426 -30.92 -30.49 -6.15
CA PRO A 426 -30.64 -31.88 -5.77
C PRO A 426 -29.16 -32.27 -5.89
N SER A 427 -28.36 -31.46 -6.59
CA SER A 427 -26.91 -31.63 -6.69
C SER A 427 -26.18 -31.28 -5.38
N PHE A 428 -26.86 -30.64 -4.42
CA PHE A 428 -26.31 -30.29 -3.12
C PHE A 428 -27.03 -31.08 -2.03
N SER A 429 -26.25 -31.76 -1.19
CA SER A 429 -26.75 -32.44 0.01
C SER A 429 -26.47 -31.61 1.25
N LEU A 430 -27.46 -31.42 2.11
CA LEU A 430 -27.26 -30.81 3.43
C LEU A 430 -26.39 -31.73 4.31
N VAL A 431 -25.29 -31.21 4.83
CA VAL A 431 -24.39 -31.95 5.73
C VAL A 431 -24.44 -31.32 7.12
N LYS A 432 -24.94 -32.05 8.12
CA LYS A 432 -25.06 -31.60 9.52
C LYS A 432 -23.73 -31.63 10.32
N GLN A 433 -22.60 -31.84 9.66
CA GLN A 433 -21.29 -31.95 10.31
C GLN A 433 -20.60 -30.59 10.40
N ARG A 434 -19.69 -30.42 11.37
CA ARG A 434 -18.86 -29.21 11.46
C ARG A 434 -18.02 -29.05 10.19
N GLU A 435 -17.90 -27.82 9.69
CA GLU A 435 -17.15 -27.47 8.48
C GLU A 435 -15.74 -28.07 8.49
N GLU A 436 -15.04 -27.99 9.64
CA GLU A 436 -13.68 -28.53 9.79
C GLU A 436 -13.60 -30.04 9.51
N ILE A 437 -14.64 -30.80 9.90
CA ILE A 437 -14.72 -32.25 9.68
C ILE A 437 -14.97 -32.51 8.20
N VAL A 438 -15.90 -31.78 7.58
CA VAL A 438 -16.22 -31.90 6.16
C VAL A 438 -14.99 -31.56 5.32
N LEU A 439 -14.33 -30.44 5.58
CA LEU A 439 -13.12 -30.01 4.86
C LEU A 439 -11.97 -31.00 5.06
N ARG A 440 -11.78 -31.54 6.27
CA ARG A 440 -10.76 -32.56 6.53
C ARG A 440 -11.06 -33.85 5.76
N LYS A 441 -12.32 -34.30 5.75
CA LYS A 441 -12.76 -35.48 4.99
C LYS A 441 -12.57 -35.27 3.49
N MET A 442 -13.04 -34.14 2.96
CA MET A 442 -12.90 -33.79 1.53
C MET A 442 -11.43 -33.66 1.12
N LYS A 443 -10.59 -33.05 1.97
CA LYS A 443 -9.14 -32.99 1.73
C LYS A 443 -8.52 -34.39 1.73
N GLY A 444 -8.90 -35.24 2.67
CA GLY A 444 -8.46 -36.63 2.71
C GLY A 444 -8.84 -37.42 1.46
N GLU A 445 -10.07 -37.26 0.97
CA GLU A 445 -10.53 -37.86 -0.31
C GLU A 445 -9.77 -37.29 -1.51
N PHE A 446 -9.54 -35.98 -1.54
CA PHE A 446 -8.78 -35.31 -2.59
C PHE A 446 -7.34 -35.84 -2.67
N ASP A 447 -6.68 -35.98 -1.52
CA ASP A 447 -5.33 -36.53 -1.41
C ASP A 447 -5.31 -38.03 -1.76
N ARG A 448 -6.30 -38.81 -1.30
CA ARG A 448 -6.42 -40.25 -1.60
C ARG A 448 -6.63 -40.52 -3.09
N ARG A 449 -7.36 -39.65 -3.79
CA ARG A 449 -7.56 -39.71 -5.25
C ARG A 449 -6.34 -39.19 -6.04
N GLY A 450 -5.26 -38.80 -5.37
CA GLY A 450 -4.05 -38.30 -6.03
C GLY A 450 -4.21 -36.94 -6.72
N LEU A 451 -5.31 -36.23 -6.50
CA LEU A 451 -5.61 -34.95 -7.14
C LEU A 451 -4.63 -33.85 -6.71
N SER A 452 -3.96 -34.03 -5.56
CA SER A 452 -2.86 -33.16 -5.11
C SER A 452 -1.68 -33.14 -6.06
N ARG A 453 -1.44 -34.22 -6.82
CA ARG A 453 -0.39 -34.29 -7.84
C ARG A 453 -0.78 -33.48 -9.08
N ILE A 454 -2.04 -33.55 -9.50
CA ILE A 454 -2.56 -32.80 -10.67
C ILE A 454 -2.54 -31.30 -10.37
N ALA A 455 -2.96 -30.89 -9.18
CA ALA A 455 -2.94 -29.48 -8.76
C ALA A 455 -1.54 -28.92 -8.49
N SER A 456 -0.51 -29.77 -8.38
CA SER A 456 0.88 -29.33 -8.21
C SER A 456 1.56 -28.87 -9.51
N GLY A 457 0.86 -28.99 -10.64
CA GLY A 457 1.28 -28.49 -11.95
C GLY A 457 1.37 -26.97 -11.99
N ARG A 458 2.57 -26.46 -11.68
CA ARG A 458 3.06 -25.07 -11.74
C ARG A 458 2.76 -24.18 -10.52
N PRO A 459 3.78 -23.60 -9.87
CA PRO A 459 3.66 -22.68 -8.74
C PRO A 459 3.15 -21.27 -9.14
N VAL A 460 2.34 -21.16 -10.19
CA VAL A 460 1.84 -19.90 -10.72
C VAL A 460 0.37 -19.71 -10.32
N GLY A 461 0.13 -19.46 -9.03
CA GLY A 461 -1.15 -18.93 -8.56
C GLY A 461 -1.82 -19.74 -7.45
N ARG A 462 -2.20 -19.05 -6.37
CA ARG A 462 -2.91 -19.57 -5.19
C ARG A 462 -4.39 -19.88 -5.50
N SER A 463 -4.70 -20.63 -6.55
CA SER A 463 -6.08 -20.78 -7.04
C SER A 463 -6.83 -22.02 -6.52
N ALA A 464 -6.14 -23.01 -5.93
CA ALA A 464 -6.76 -24.27 -5.51
C ALA A 464 -7.70 -24.18 -4.28
N ARG A 465 -7.93 -22.99 -3.69
CA ARG A 465 -8.83 -22.81 -2.53
C ARG A 465 -10.29 -22.46 -2.88
N HIS A 466 -10.64 -22.28 -4.16
CA HIS A 466 -11.92 -21.65 -4.54
C HIS A 466 -13.06 -22.60 -4.96
N MET A 467 -12.90 -23.92 -4.85
CA MET A 467 -13.97 -24.86 -5.24
C MET A 467 -14.99 -25.19 -4.15
N PHE A 468 -15.05 -24.41 -3.07
CA PHE A 468 -15.98 -24.67 -1.96
C PHE A 468 -16.92 -23.48 -1.77
N CYS A 469 -18.21 -23.69 -2.04
CA CYS A 469 -19.26 -22.75 -1.69
C CYS A 469 -19.54 -22.90 -0.19
N ARG A 470 -19.09 -21.92 0.59
CA ARG A 470 -19.22 -21.87 2.05
C ARG A 470 -20.64 -21.43 2.41
N ARG A 471 -21.36 -22.20 3.21
CA ARG A 471 -22.57 -21.75 3.92
C ARG A 471 -22.46 -22.24 5.37
N THR A 472 -22.19 -21.32 6.29
CA THR A 472 -22.08 -21.62 7.73
C THR A 472 -23.34 -21.15 8.45
N LYS A 473 -23.93 -22.10 9.21
CA LYS A 473 -25.08 -22.03 10.15
C LYS A 473 -26.46 -22.42 9.60
N ILE A 474 -26.92 -23.58 10.08
CA ILE A 474 -28.22 -23.75 10.73
C ILE A 474 -27.92 -23.80 12.23
#